data_AF-A0AAN9A8A2-F1
#
_entry.id   AF-A0AAN9A8A2-F1
#
_cell.length_a   1.000
_cell.length_b   1.000
_cell.length_c   1.000
_cell.angle_alpha   90.00
_cell.angle_beta   90.00
_cell.angle_gamma   90.00
#
_symmetry.space_group_name_H-M   'P 1'
#
loop_
_entity.id
_entity.type
_entity.pdbx_description
1 polymer ?
#
loop_
_entity_poly.entity_id
_entity_poly.type
_entity_poly.pdbx_seq_one_letter_code
_entity_poly.pdbx_strand_id
1 'polypeptide(L)'
;CASTCAIERTTWLISLAFISLTLFLRIIVSSPYSSITVQVTLRDMALAVFLLAALGVSCSSAELLELSYTYNNDAPTSPKLTQFTHKIIKKGLNKFGIWVELNEFCTSEHAGTHLDAPVHFAEHGWAVEAIPTKRLWRVPAVVIDVSRQIKFSGQMNYEVKVKDLEDWEAAHGVIPDGCLVIIRTGWGAKSKNIRDYSGLDQHNKNNFPGSPEAKTSEISHAKLAKIENVTDYSG
;
A
#
# COMPACT_ATOMS: atom_id res chain seq x y z
N CYS A 1 1.43 53.32 -54.05
CA CYS A 1 0.95 52.97 -55.41
C CYS A 1 -0.41 52.31 -55.29
N ALA A 2 -1.44 53.00 -55.77
CA ALA A 2 -2.79 52.50 -55.89
C ALA A 2 -3.00 51.73 -57.20
N SER A 3 -4.11 51.00 -57.24
CA SER A 3 -4.89 50.62 -58.44
C SER A 3 -4.45 49.34 -59.17
N THR A 4 -5.29 48.40 -59.64
CA THR A 4 -6.75 48.13 -59.65
C THR A 4 -6.96 46.82 -60.46
N CYS A 5 -8.14 46.19 -60.36
CA CYS A 5 -8.88 45.35 -61.37
C CYS A 5 -9.37 44.02 -60.72
N ALA A 6 -10.61 43.79 -60.27
CA ALA A 6 -11.99 43.93 -60.80
C ALA A 6 -12.53 42.65 -61.51
N ILE A 7 -13.79 42.28 -61.17
CA ILE A 7 -14.81 41.51 -61.95
C ILE A 7 -14.63 39.95 -61.94
N GLU A 8 -15.60 39.03 -61.79
CA GLU A 8 -17.06 38.95 -61.53
C GLU A 8 -17.45 37.48 -61.21
N ARG A 9 -18.62 37.27 -60.57
CA ARG A 9 -19.60 36.14 -60.61
C ARG A 9 -19.14 34.77 -61.17
N THR A 10 -19.42 33.63 -60.54
CA THR A 10 -20.73 32.92 -60.63
C THR A 10 -20.75 31.64 -59.78
N THR A 11 -21.91 31.37 -59.19
CA THR A 11 -22.34 30.14 -58.52
C THR A 11 -22.36 28.91 -59.43
N TRP A 12 -21.83 27.78 -58.97
CA TRP A 12 -22.35 26.45 -59.31
C TRP A 12 -22.34 25.54 -58.08
N LEU A 13 -23.55 25.27 -57.60
CA LEU A 13 -23.88 24.17 -56.71
C LEU A 13 -23.50 22.85 -57.39
N ILE A 14 -22.56 22.12 -56.82
CA ILE A 14 -22.48 20.67 -57.03
C ILE A 14 -22.65 20.05 -55.64
N SER A 15 -23.89 19.65 -55.39
CA SER A 15 -24.28 18.69 -54.37
C SER A 15 -23.53 17.38 -54.62
N LEU A 16 -22.34 17.24 -54.04
CA LEU A 16 -21.71 15.95 -53.83
C LEU A 16 -22.10 15.49 -52.43
N ALA A 17 -23.08 14.60 -52.41
CA ALA A 17 -23.49 13.82 -51.26
C ALA A 17 -22.26 13.14 -50.65
N PHE A 18 -21.67 13.76 -49.62
CA PHE A 18 -21.01 12.98 -48.59
C PHE A 18 -22.12 12.27 -47.82
N ILE A 19 -22.49 11.09 -48.30
CA ILE A 19 -23.08 10.06 -47.45
C ILE A 19 -22.00 9.79 -46.40
N SER A 20 -22.00 10.58 -45.33
CA SER A 20 -21.29 10.26 -44.10
C SER A 20 -21.92 8.95 -43.66
N LEU A 21 -21.24 7.84 -43.92
CA LEU A 21 -21.58 6.54 -43.38
C LEU A 21 -21.34 6.63 -41.86
N THR A 22 -22.24 7.32 -41.17
CA THR A 22 -22.19 7.46 -39.73
C THR A 22 -22.56 6.08 -39.20
N LEU A 23 -21.55 5.29 -38.82
CA LEU A 23 -21.80 4.04 -38.11
C LEU A 23 -22.45 4.42 -36.78
N PHE A 24 -23.72 4.07 -36.62
CA PHE A 24 -24.46 4.25 -35.37
C PHE A 24 -24.34 2.97 -34.55
N LEU A 25 -23.68 3.04 -33.40
CA LEU A 25 -23.79 1.97 -32.42
C LEU A 25 -25.07 2.22 -31.62
N ARG A 26 -26.07 1.35 -31.78
CA ARG A 26 -27.31 1.39 -31.00
C ARG A 26 -27.11 0.58 -29.73
N ILE A 27 -27.08 1.26 -28.59
CA ILE A 27 -27.06 0.61 -27.28
C ILE A 27 -28.48 0.66 -26.73
N ILE A 28 -29.08 -0.51 -26.52
CA ILE A 28 -30.41 -0.63 -25.93
C ILE A 28 -30.21 -1.02 -24.46
N VAL A 29 -30.50 -0.09 -23.56
CA VAL A 29 -30.50 -0.38 -22.12
C VAL A 29 -31.94 -0.67 -21.74
N SER A 30 -32.20 -1.92 -21.33
CA SER A 30 -33.55 -2.39 -20.99
C SER A 30 -33.68 -2.64 -19.50
N SER A 31 -34.79 -2.20 -18.92
CA SER A 31 -35.26 -2.57 -17.59
C SER A 31 -36.61 -3.30 -17.71
N PRO A 32 -37.10 -4.01 -16.67
CA PRO A 32 -38.37 -4.72 -16.74
C PRO A 32 -39.60 -3.82 -16.96
N TYR A 33 -39.47 -2.49 -16.88
CA TYR A 33 -40.58 -1.55 -17.05
C TYR A 33 -40.44 -0.64 -18.29
N SER A 34 -39.27 -0.56 -18.93
CA SER A 34 -39.05 0.27 -20.12
C SER A 34 -37.70 -0.02 -20.80
N SER A 35 -37.61 0.25 -22.11
CA SER A 35 -36.34 0.25 -22.84
C SER A 35 -36.00 1.65 -23.36
N ILE A 36 -34.77 2.10 -23.11
CA ILE A 36 -34.24 3.35 -23.65
C ILE A 36 -33.22 2.99 -24.73
N THR A 37 -33.38 3.59 -25.91
CA THR A 37 -32.44 3.44 -27.02
C THR A 37 -31.55 4.67 -27.10
N VAL A 38 -30.25 4.48 -26.89
CA VAL A 38 -29.25 5.55 -27.06
C VAL A 38 -28.50 5.30 -28.35
N GLN A 39 -28.48 6.32 -29.23
CA GLN A 39 -27.64 6.30 -30.44
C GLN A 39 -26.35 7.03 -30.15
N VAL A 40 -25.22 6.33 -30.26
CA VAL A 40 -23.88 6.92 -30.12
C VAL A 40 -23.25 6.95 -31.51
N THR A 41 -22.80 8.13 -31.94
CA THR A 41 -22.06 8.26 -33.20
C THR A 41 -20.56 8.07 -32.97
N LEU A 42 -19.81 7.73 -34.03
CA LEU A 42 -18.34 7.71 -33.98
C LEU A 42 -17.74 9.05 -33.53
N ARG A 43 -18.42 10.17 -33.83
CA ARG A 43 -18.02 11.51 -33.37
C ARG A 43 -18.17 11.63 -31.86
N ASP A 44 -19.25 11.11 -31.29
CA ASP A 44 -19.49 11.15 -29.83
C ASP A 44 -18.49 10.26 -29.09
N MET A 45 -18.13 9.10 -29.66
CA MET A 45 -17.04 8.27 -29.13
C MET A 45 -15.69 8.97 -29.20
N ALA A 46 -15.36 9.59 -30.33
CA ALA A 46 -14.11 10.33 -30.48
C ALA A 46 -14.04 11.53 -29.51
N LEU A 47 -15.17 12.23 -29.30
CA LEU A 47 -15.26 13.32 -28.33
C LEU A 47 -15.11 12.80 -26.90
N ALA A 48 -15.71 11.65 -26.56
CA ALA A 48 -15.56 11.03 -25.24
C ALA A 48 -14.11 10.57 -24.98
N VAL A 49 -13.45 9.96 -25.97
CA VAL A 49 -12.02 9.59 -25.88
C VAL A 49 -11.14 10.84 -25.74
N PHE A 50 -11.41 11.87 -26.52
CA PHE A 50 -10.69 13.15 -26.43
C PHE A 50 -10.93 13.83 -25.09
N LEU A 51 -12.15 13.79 -24.54
CA LEU A 51 -12.47 14.31 -23.21
C LEU A 51 -11.81 13.49 -22.10
N LEU A 52 -11.80 12.15 -22.19
CA LEU A 52 -11.09 11.30 -21.23
C LEU A 52 -9.57 11.54 -21.26
N ALA A 53 -9.01 11.76 -22.44
CA ALA A 53 -7.60 12.12 -22.61
C ALA A 53 -7.31 13.55 -22.13
N ALA A 54 -8.19 14.52 -22.41
CA ALA A 54 -8.06 15.92 -22.00
C ALA A 54 -8.29 16.12 -20.49
N LEU A 55 -9.11 15.26 -19.87
CA LEU A 55 -9.27 15.18 -18.41
C LEU A 55 -8.04 14.57 -17.74
N GLY A 56 -7.01 14.19 -18.51
CA GLY A 56 -5.76 13.69 -17.96
C GLY A 56 -6.00 12.51 -17.03
N VAL A 57 -6.94 11.61 -17.38
CA VAL A 57 -7.13 10.34 -16.67
C VAL A 57 -5.90 9.49 -16.93
N SER A 58 -4.81 9.87 -16.25
CA SER A 58 -3.61 9.10 -16.11
C SER A 58 -4.03 7.90 -15.29
N CYS A 59 -4.08 6.74 -15.94
CA CYS A 59 -4.10 5.49 -15.21
C CYS A 59 -2.74 5.40 -14.51
N SER A 60 -2.63 5.94 -13.30
CA SER A 60 -1.42 5.79 -12.51
C SER A 60 -1.19 4.31 -12.30
N SER A 61 -0.07 3.77 -12.78
CA SER A 61 0.32 2.42 -12.42
C SER A 61 0.55 2.39 -10.91
N ALA A 62 -0.23 1.60 -10.19
CA ALA A 62 0.06 1.32 -8.80
C ALA A 62 1.20 0.29 -8.75
N GLU A 63 2.29 0.64 -8.06
CA GLU A 63 3.34 -0.31 -7.73
C GLU A 63 2.96 -1.03 -6.43
N LEU A 64 3.13 -2.34 -6.40
CA LEU A 64 2.96 -3.14 -5.19
C LEU A 64 4.31 -3.28 -4.50
N LEU A 65 4.43 -2.72 -3.31
CA LEU A 65 5.63 -2.85 -2.48
C LEU A 65 5.44 -3.97 -1.45
N GLU A 66 6.36 -4.93 -1.43
CA GLU A 66 6.45 -5.97 -0.40
C GLU A 66 7.10 -5.40 0.86
N LEU A 67 6.43 -5.56 2.00
CA LEU A 67 6.88 -5.07 3.31
C LEU A 67 7.20 -6.20 4.30
N SER A 68 7.10 -7.46 3.85
CA SER A 68 7.37 -8.64 4.66
C SER A 68 8.78 -9.16 4.44
N TYR A 69 9.41 -9.64 5.52
CA TYR A 69 10.62 -10.44 5.41
C TYR A 69 10.29 -11.91 5.19
N THR A 70 11.21 -12.63 4.55
CA THR A 70 11.10 -14.10 4.44
C THR A 70 10.99 -14.71 5.83
N TYR A 71 10.03 -15.61 5.99
CA TYR A 71 9.79 -16.27 7.26
C TYR A 71 10.50 -17.62 7.34
N ASN A 72 11.49 -17.71 8.21
CA ASN A 72 12.35 -18.88 8.40
C ASN A 72 12.93 -18.90 9.83
N ASN A 73 13.89 -19.79 10.10
CA ASN A 73 14.53 -19.91 11.41
C ASN A 73 15.35 -18.68 11.82
N ASP A 74 15.65 -17.76 10.90
CA ASP A 74 16.38 -16.52 11.16
C ASP A 74 15.43 -15.34 11.43
N ALA A 75 14.12 -15.55 11.27
CA ALA A 75 13.11 -14.51 11.50
C ALA A 75 13.22 -13.98 12.94
N PRO A 76 13.29 -12.66 13.15
CA PRO A 76 13.42 -12.11 14.48
C PRO A 76 12.23 -12.53 15.36
N THR A 77 12.53 -13.26 16.43
CA THR A 77 11.56 -13.78 17.37
C THR A 77 12.14 -13.67 18.77
N SER A 78 11.30 -13.34 19.77
CA SER A 78 11.75 -13.30 21.16
C SER A 78 12.26 -14.67 21.61
N PRO A 79 13.46 -14.78 22.24
CA PRO A 79 14.00 -16.03 22.78
C PRO A 79 13.10 -16.71 23.81
N LYS A 80 12.13 -15.98 24.38
CA LYS A 80 11.17 -16.52 25.35
C LYS A 80 10.00 -17.25 24.69
N LEU A 81 9.80 -17.06 23.38
CA LEU A 81 8.69 -17.62 22.63
C LEU A 81 9.13 -18.83 21.80
N THR A 82 8.14 -19.59 21.33
CA THR A 82 8.36 -20.65 20.35
C THR A 82 9.00 -20.08 19.10
N GLN A 83 10.21 -20.57 18.78
CA GLN A 83 10.92 -20.23 17.56
C GLN A 83 10.28 -20.92 16.37
N PHE A 84 10.44 -20.34 15.18
CA PHE A 84 9.99 -20.98 13.95
C PHE A 84 10.65 -22.36 13.80
N THR A 85 9.84 -23.36 13.49
CA THR A 85 10.30 -24.70 13.13
C THR A 85 9.64 -25.10 11.82
N HIS A 86 10.40 -25.79 10.97
CA HIS A 86 9.93 -26.25 9.68
C HIS A 86 10.35 -27.70 9.45
N LYS A 87 9.37 -28.54 9.14
CA LYS A 87 9.55 -29.97 8.93
C LYS A 87 9.00 -30.36 7.56
N ILE A 88 9.88 -30.87 6.72
CA ILE A 88 9.49 -31.41 5.42
C ILE A 88 8.86 -32.79 5.65
N ILE A 89 7.57 -32.92 5.32
CA ILE A 89 6.83 -34.19 5.40
C ILE A 89 7.00 -35.00 4.14
N LYS A 90 6.98 -34.32 3.00
CA LYS A 90 7.22 -34.93 1.69
C LYS A 90 7.76 -33.90 0.73
N LYS A 91 8.74 -34.28 -0.08
CA LYS A 91 9.24 -33.46 -1.18
C LYS A 91 9.68 -34.35 -2.32
N GLY A 92 8.91 -34.37 -3.41
CA GLY A 92 9.24 -35.15 -4.59
C GLY A 92 8.03 -35.77 -5.30
N LEU A 93 8.31 -36.54 -6.35
CA LEU A 93 7.30 -37.25 -7.12
C LEU A 93 6.65 -38.35 -6.27
N ASN A 94 5.32 -38.44 -6.32
CA ASN A 94 4.58 -39.56 -5.77
C ASN A 94 4.58 -40.76 -6.74
N LYS A 95 3.99 -41.88 -6.32
CA LYS A 95 3.89 -43.11 -7.14
C LYS A 95 3.12 -42.96 -8.47
N PHE A 96 2.45 -41.84 -8.67
CA PHE A 96 1.71 -41.50 -9.89
C PHE A 96 2.45 -40.47 -10.76
N GLY A 97 3.69 -40.12 -10.42
CA GLY A 97 4.48 -39.12 -11.16
C GLY A 97 4.06 -37.67 -10.89
N ILE A 98 3.32 -37.39 -9.82
CA ILE A 98 2.91 -36.03 -9.44
C ILE A 98 3.88 -35.47 -8.39
N TRP A 99 4.42 -34.26 -8.62
CA TRP A 99 5.24 -33.56 -7.63
C TRP A 99 4.40 -33.16 -6.42
N VAL A 100 4.88 -33.51 -5.23
CA VAL A 100 4.25 -33.16 -3.96
C VAL A 100 5.30 -32.60 -3.02
N GLU A 101 5.05 -31.39 -2.52
CA GLU A 101 5.80 -30.78 -1.42
C GLU A 101 4.83 -30.44 -0.30
N LEU A 102 5.04 -31.05 0.87
CA LEU A 102 4.22 -30.91 2.06
C LEU A 102 5.14 -30.64 3.24
N ASN A 103 4.84 -29.57 3.96
CA ASN A 103 5.63 -29.12 5.09
C ASN A 103 4.71 -28.83 6.28
N GLU A 104 5.21 -29.11 7.48
CA GLU A 104 4.64 -28.65 8.75
C GLU A 104 5.51 -27.50 9.28
N PHE A 105 4.90 -26.52 9.93
CA PHE A 105 5.63 -25.51 10.68
C PHE A 105 4.93 -25.20 12.00
N CYS A 106 5.69 -24.71 12.98
CA CYS A 106 5.18 -24.23 14.26
C CYS A 106 5.91 -22.93 14.62
N THR A 107 5.18 -21.95 15.17
CA THR A 107 5.71 -20.64 15.53
C THR A 107 4.81 -19.92 16.52
N SER A 108 5.32 -18.82 17.10
CA SER A 108 4.54 -17.88 17.91
C SER A 108 3.90 -16.78 17.05
N GLU A 109 2.83 -16.16 17.56
CA GLU A 109 2.10 -15.08 16.85
C GLU A 109 2.97 -13.82 16.63
N HIS A 110 3.93 -13.57 17.53
CA HIS A 110 4.79 -12.39 17.55
C HIS A 110 6.20 -12.68 17.00
N ALA A 111 6.27 -13.30 15.82
CA ALA A 111 7.50 -13.71 15.18
C ALA A 111 7.60 -13.16 13.75
N GLY A 112 8.76 -12.60 13.39
CA GLY A 112 8.98 -11.98 12.08
C GLY A 112 8.02 -10.80 11.82
N THR A 113 7.73 -10.51 10.55
CA THR A 113 6.69 -9.53 10.21
C THR A 113 5.32 -10.07 10.64
N HIS A 114 4.69 -9.44 11.62
CA HIS A 114 3.43 -9.91 12.23
C HIS A 114 2.46 -8.75 12.51
N LEU A 115 1.26 -9.10 13.01
CA LEU A 115 0.20 -8.17 13.38
C LEU A 115 -0.15 -8.36 14.86
N ASP A 116 0.00 -7.30 15.64
CA ASP A 116 -0.53 -7.26 17.00
C ASP A 116 -2.01 -6.87 16.98
N ALA A 117 -2.89 -7.78 17.39
CA ALA A 117 -4.30 -7.49 17.57
C ALA A 117 -4.52 -6.72 18.89
N PRO A 118 -5.58 -5.89 19.00
CA PRO A 118 -5.86 -5.15 20.23
C PRO A 118 -5.92 -6.00 21.50
N VAL A 119 -6.37 -7.25 21.40
CA VAL A 119 -6.43 -8.18 22.54
C VAL A 119 -5.08 -8.44 23.21
N HIS A 120 -3.96 -8.23 22.47
CA HIS A 120 -2.60 -8.41 22.97
C HIS A 120 -2.30 -7.55 24.22
N PHE A 121 -2.86 -6.33 24.27
CA PHE A 121 -2.69 -5.42 25.41
C PHE A 121 -4.00 -4.87 25.99
N ALA A 122 -5.16 -5.21 25.41
CA ALA A 122 -6.46 -4.80 25.90
C ALA A 122 -7.38 -6.02 26.05
N GLU A 123 -7.70 -6.40 27.29
CA GLU A 123 -8.46 -7.63 27.63
C GLU A 123 -9.77 -7.83 26.82
N HIS A 124 -10.43 -6.74 26.44
CA HIS A 124 -11.67 -6.76 25.66
C HIS A 124 -11.51 -6.25 24.21
N GLY A 125 -10.26 -6.18 23.75
CA GLY A 125 -9.91 -5.84 22.37
C GLY A 125 -10.30 -6.95 21.39
N TRP A 126 -10.30 -6.61 20.10
CA TRP A 126 -10.47 -7.61 19.06
C TRP A 126 -9.28 -8.58 19.04
N ALA A 127 -9.57 -9.88 18.96
CA ALA A 127 -8.64 -10.88 18.48
C ALA A 127 -8.47 -10.75 16.95
N VAL A 128 -7.44 -11.36 16.38
CA VAL A 128 -7.05 -11.22 14.96
C VAL A 128 -8.24 -11.49 14.02
N GLU A 129 -8.98 -12.57 14.27
CA GLU A 129 -10.15 -13.00 13.49
C GLU A 129 -11.37 -12.08 13.61
N ALA A 130 -11.43 -11.28 14.68
CA ALA A 130 -12.51 -10.34 14.94
C ALA A 130 -12.24 -8.93 14.37
N ILE A 131 -11.04 -8.66 13.86
CA ILE A 131 -10.70 -7.36 13.28
C ILE A 131 -11.55 -7.12 12.01
N PRO A 132 -12.33 -6.03 11.93
CA PRO A 132 -13.13 -5.75 10.73
C PRO A 132 -12.24 -5.59 9.49
N THR A 133 -12.53 -6.31 8.41
CA THR A 133 -11.72 -6.33 7.16
C THR A 133 -11.44 -4.95 6.57
N LYS A 134 -12.38 -4.00 6.72
CA LYS A 134 -12.20 -2.59 6.31
C LYS A 134 -11.03 -1.87 7.00
N ARG A 135 -10.48 -2.45 8.07
CA ARG A 135 -9.30 -1.95 8.79
C ARG A 135 -7.99 -2.59 8.31
N LEU A 136 -8.06 -3.60 7.45
CA LEU A 136 -6.90 -4.38 6.96
C LEU A 136 -6.68 -4.20 5.46
N TRP A 137 -7.73 -3.82 4.71
CA TRP A 137 -7.69 -3.72 3.27
C TRP A 137 -7.75 -2.27 2.79
N ARG A 138 -6.82 -1.88 1.91
CA ARG A 138 -6.75 -0.56 1.25
C ARG A 138 -6.88 0.62 2.22
N VAL A 139 -6.17 0.53 3.34
CA VAL A 139 -6.06 1.62 4.31
C VAL A 139 -5.03 2.63 3.80
N PRO A 140 -5.29 3.94 3.84
CA PRO A 140 -4.26 4.94 3.52
C PRO A 140 -3.07 4.77 4.46
N ALA A 141 -1.85 5.03 3.98
CA ALA A 141 -0.66 4.93 4.79
C ALA A 141 0.22 6.17 4.62
N VAL A 142 0.89 6.57 5.70
CA VAL A 142 1.92 7.60 5.70
C VAL A 142 3.23 7.01 6.19
N VAL A 143 4.35 7.51 5.69
CA VAL A 143 5.69 7.06 6.08
C VAL A 143 6.45 8.23 6.69
N ILE A 144 6.80 8.08 7.96
CA ILE A 144 7.60 9.04 8.72
C ILE A 144 9.01 8.48 8.81
N ASP A 145 9.93 9.07 8.05
CA ASP A 145 11.32 8.59 7.94
C ASP A 145 12.23 9.27 8.96
N VAL A 146 12.65 8.50 9.97
CA VAL A 146 13.61 8.88 11.01
C VAL A 146 14.98 8.19 10.81
N SER A 147 15.15 7.43 9.73
CA SER A 147 16.36 6.64 9.48
C SER A 147 17.61 7.50 9.34
N ARG A 148 17.47 8.71 8.80
CA ARG A 148 18.58 9.68 8.67
C ARG A 148 19.03 10.18 10.03
N GLN A 149 18.08 10.54 10.90
CA GLN A 149 18.33 11.02 12.26
C GLN A 149 19.08 9.97 13.08
N ILE A 150 18.65 8.71 12.98
CA ILE A 150 19.33 7.55 13.59
C ILE A 150 20.76 7.43 13.05
N LYS A 151 20.92 7.42 11.72
CA LYS A 151 22.23 7.27 11.07
C LYS A 151 23.20 8.38 11.45
N PHE A 152 22.75 9.63 11.50
CA PHE A 152 23.60 10.79 11.81
C PHE A 152 23.94 10.89 13.29
N SER A 153 22.99 10.59 14.18
CA SER A 153 23.22 10.65 15.63
C SER A 153 24.03 9.47 16.15
N GLY A 154 24.01 8.32 15.45
CA GLY A 154 24.54 7.06 15.93
C GLY A 154 23.75 6.47 17.11
N GLN A 155 22.61 7.05 17.47
CA GLN A 155 21.77 6.61 18.59
C GLN A 155 20.95 5.40 18.16
N MET A 156 21.37 4.23 18.61
CA MET A 156 20.68 2.97 18.32
C MET A 156 19.29 2.90 18.97
N ASN A 157 19.10 3.54 20.13
CA ASN A 157 17.84 3.63 20.88
C ASN A 157 17.06 4.90 20.57
N TYR A 158 17.09 5.38 19.33
CA TYR A 158 16.36 6.59 18.96
C TYR A 158 14.87 6.46 19.33
N GLU A 159 14.42 7.41 20.14
CA GLU A 159 13.04 7.52 20.57
C GLU A 159 12.29 8.43 19.60
N VAL A 160 11.30 7.88 18.90
CA VAL A 160 10.41 8.63 18.01
C VAL A 160 9.60 9.61 18.83
N LYS A 161 9.67 10.89 18.46
CA LYS A 161 9.10 12.00 19.23
C LYS A 161 7.85 12.52 18.57
N VAL A 162 7.02 13.21 19.37
CA VAL A 162 5.89 14.01 18.85
C VAL A 162 6.34 14.95 17.74
N LYS A 163 7.49 15.59 17.93
CA LYS A 163 8.09 16.49 16.96
C LYS A 163 8.34 15.83 15.59
N ASP A 164 8.67 14.54 15.53
CA ASP A 164 8.89 13.86 14.25
C ASP A 164 7.60 13.77 13.42
N LEU A 165 6.45 13.69 14.11
CA LEU A 165 5.12 13.70 13.48
C LEU A 165 4.71 15.12 13.09
N GLU A 166 4.90 16.10 13.99
CA GLU A 166 4.60 17.51 13.71
C GLU A 166 5.41 18.04 12.52
N ASP A 167 6.70 17.70 12.45
CA ASP A 167 7.58 18.08 11.34
C ASP A 167 7.11 17.43 10.02
N TRP A 168 6.62 16.19 10.07
CA TRP A 168 6.05 15.51 8.92
C TRP A 168 4.75 16.19 8.46
N GLU A 169 3.84 16.50 9.38
CA GLU A 169 2.58 17.18 9.07
C GLU A 169 2.80 18.59 8.52
N ALA A 170 3.78 19.32 9.05
CA ALA A 170 4.17 20.63 8.53
C ALA A 170 4.67 20.56 7.07
N ALA A 171 5.29 19.46 6.67
CA ALA A 171 5.83 19.28 5.32
C ALA A 171 4.84 18.64 4.34
N HIS A 172 3.94 17.78 4.81
CA HIS A 172 3.09 16.91 3.97
C HIS A 172 1.58 17.13 4.16
N GLY A 173 1.18 17.94 5.13
CA GLY A 173 -0.21 18.11 5.55
C GLY A 173 -0.61 17.16 6.67
N VAL A 174 -1.81 17.38 7.21
CA VAL A 174 -2.35 16.61 8.35
C VAL A 174 -2.43 15.11 8.02
N ILE A 175 -2.04 14.27 8.98
CA ILE A 175 -2.15 12.82 8.88
C ILE A 175 -3.65 12.44 8.80
N PRO A 176 -4.10 11.72 7.75
CA PRO A 176 -5.52 11.40 7.60
C PRO A 176 -6.06 10.45 8.67
N ASP A 177 -7.30 10.67 9.10
CA ASP A 177 -7.99 9.78 10.03
C ASP A 177 -8.05 8.33 9.53
N GLY A 178 -7.76 7.41 10.46
CA GLY A 178 -7.80 5.97 10.17
C GLY A 178 -6.71 5.48 9.21
N CYS A 179 -5.71 6.30 8.89
CA CYS A 179 -4.54 5.86 8.15
C CYS A 179 -3.59 5.03 9.01
N LEU A 180 -2.76 4.26 8.34
CA LEU A 180 -1.62 3.52 8.85
C LEU A 180 -0.40 4.45 8.92
N VAL A 181 0.16 4.65 10.11
CA VAL A 181 1.41 5.41 10.27
C VAL A 181 2.59 4.46 10.35
N ILE A 182 3.45 4.46 9.32
CA ILE A 182 4.66 3.65 9.24
C ILE A 182 5.85 4.51 9.67
N ILE A 183 6.55 4.09 10.72
CA ILE A 183 7.80 4.74 11.11
C ILE A 183 8.96 4.03 10.43
N ARG A 184 9.64 4.74 9.53
CA ARG A 184 10.81 4.22 8.83
C ARG A 184 12.09 4.53 9.56
N THR A 185 12.74 3.50 10.11
CA THR A 185 13.97 3.61 10.89
C THR A 185 15.19 3.10 10.12
N GLY A 186 14.96 2.27 9.09
CA GLY A 186 16.02 1.53 8.40
C GLY A 186 16.54 0.32 9.18
N TRP A 187 15.99 0.03 10.37
CA TRP A 187 16.42 -1.06 11.24
C TRP A 187 16.15 -2.44 10.65
N GLY A 188 15.13 -2.54 9.81
CA GLY A 188 14.77 -3.76 9.09
C GLY A 188 15.88 -4.37 8.23
N ALA A 189 16.92 -3.60 7.88
CA ALA A 189 18.13 -4.14 7.23
C ALA A 189 18.88 -5.18 8.08
N LYS A 190 18.64 -5.20 9.40
CA LYS A 190 19.25 -6.13 10.37
C LYS A 190 18.42 -7.40 10.60
N SER A 191 17.23 -7.51 10.00
CA SER A 191 16.25 -8.59 10.25
C SER A 191 16.79 -10.01 10.05
N LYS A 192 17.86 -10.20 9.27
CA LYS A 192 18.47 -11.52 9.04
C LYS A 192 19.36 -12.01 10.19
N ASN A 193 19.62 -11.17 11.19
CA ASN A 193 20.46 -11.53 12.33
C ASN A 193 19.82 -11.01 13.62
N ILE A 194 19.30 -11.93 14.44
CA ILE A 194 18.62 -11.59 15.69
C ILE A 194 19.49 -10.77 16.65
N ARG A 195 20.81 -11.00 16.69
CA ARG A 195 21.74 -10.26 17.55
C ARG A 195 21.81 -8.80 17.11
N ASP A 196 21.96 -8.56 15.81
CA ASP A 196 22.05 -7.22 15.25
C ASP A 196 20.70 -6.50 15.31
N TYR A 197 19.61 -7.23 15.04
CA TYR A 197 18.24 -6.73 15.09
C TYR A 197 17.80 -6.36 16.50
N SER A 198 18.20 -7.15 17.51
CA SER A 198 17.97 -6.81 18.92
C SER A 198 18.88 -5.68 19.41
N GLY A 199 19.94 -5.36 18.65
CA GLY A 199 20.93 -4.36 19.00
C GLY A 199 21.61 -4.66 20.34
N LEU A 200 21.91 -5.92 20.61
CA LEU A 200 22.47 -6.33 21.90
C LEU A 200 23.79 -5.61 22.18
N ASP A 201 23.85 -4.90 23.31
CA ASP A 201 25.07 -4.28 23.80
C ASP A 201 25.99 -5.30 24.52
N GLN A 202 27.13 -4.82 25.01
CA GLN A 202 28.09 -5.65 25.76
C GLN A 202 27.55 -6.24 27.07
N HIS A 203 26.40 -5.76 27.56
CA HIS A 203 25.71 -6.25 28.75
C HIS A 203 24.48 -7.10 28.40
N ASN A 204 24.32 -7.52 27.15
CA ASN A 204 23.14 -8.22 26.63
C ASN A 204 21.82 -7.44 26.79
N LYS A 205 21.89 -6.10 26.82
CA LYS A 205 20.71 -5.25 26.79
C LYS A 205 20.33 -4.93 25.35
N ASN A 206 19.05 -5.04 25.04
CA ASN A 206 18.53 -4.67 23.72
C ASN A 206 18.64 -3.15 23.49
N ASN A 207 19.03 -2.77 22.27
CA ASN A 207 19.19 -1.38 21.89
C ASN A 207 18.73 -1.17 20.44
N PHE A 208 17.46 -0.82 20.28
CA PHE A 208 16.81 -0.61 19.00
C PHE A 208 15.92 0.66 19.06
N PRO A 209 15.63 1.30 17.92
CA PRO A 209 14.78 2.48 17.88
C PRO A 209 13.37 2.12 18.34
N GLY A 210 12.71 3.02 19.05
CA GLY A 210 11.38 2.76 19.59
C GLY A 210 10.53 4.01 19.62
N SER A 211 9.24 3.84 19.90
CA SER A 211 8.39 4.93 20.34
C SER A 211 7.92 4.60 21.76
N PRO A 212 7.87 5.56 22.69
CA PRO A 212 7.20 5.32 23.96
C PRO A 212 5.72 5.13 23.66
N GLU A 213 5.18 3.96 23.99
CA GLU A 213 3.76 3.62 23.81
C GLU A 213 2.82 4.69 24.38
N ALA A 214 3.23 5.34 25.48
CA ALA A 214 2.44 6.35 26.15
C ALA A 214 2.32 7.69 25.40
N LYS A 215 3.25 8.05 24.49
CA LYS A 215 3.26 9.38 23.84
C LYS A 215 2.78 9.39 22.39
N THR A 216 2.76 8.24 21.72
CA THR A 216 2.21 8.15 20.35
C THR A 216 0.69 8.07 20.35
N SER A 217 0.07 7.62 21.45
CA SER A 217 -1.40 7.63 21.62
C SER A 217 -2.00 9.04 21.72
N GLU A 218 -1.19 10.04 22.07
CA GLU A 218 -1.61 11.46 22.16
C GLU A 218 -1.61 12.14 20.78
N ILE A 219 -0.93 11.56 19.79
CA ILE A 219 -0.83 12.13 18.45
C ILE A 219 -1.78 11.41 17.52
N SER A 220 -2.96 12.02 17.42
CA SER A 220 -3.92 11.92 16.33
C SER A 220 -4.84 10.69 16.32
N HIS A 221 -6.02 10.95 15.81
CA HIS A 221 -7.10 10.02 15.47
C HIS A 221 -6.70 8.94 14.41
N ALA A 222 -5.40 8.72 14.20
CA ALA A 222 -4.81 7.76 13.28
C ALA A 222 -4.53 6.41 13.96
N LYS A 223 -4.57 5.34 13.17
CA LYS A 223 -4.24 3.99 13.65
C LYS A 223 -2.76 3.77 13.41
N LEU A 224 -1.95 3.92 14.45
CA LEU A 224 -0.57 3.48 14.40
C LEU A 224 -0.56 1.97 14.09
N ALA A 225 0.08 1.58 12.99
CA ALA A 225 0.56 0.21 12.87
C ALA A 225 2.05 0.28 12.60
N LYS A 226 2.78 -0.27 13.58
CA LYS A 226 4.22 -0.17 13.72
C LYS A 226 4.87 -1.23 12.82
N ILE A 227 5.09 -0.90 11.55
CA ILE A 227 5.55 -1.89 10.57
C ILE A 227 7.06 -2.20 10.65
N GLU A 228 7.88 -1.42 11.36
CA GLU A 228 9.35 -1.62 11.33
C GLU A 228 10.02 -2.09 12.63
N ASN A 229 9.31 -2.16 13.76
CA ASN A 229 9.92 -2.54 15.04
C ASN A 229 9.13 -3.67 15.69
N VAL A 230 9.44 -4.89 15.24
CA VAL A 230 9.04 -6.15 15.86
C VAL A 230 10.02 -6.45 16.98
N THR A 231 9.91 -5.71 18.06
CA THR A 231 10.58 -6.11 19.30
C THR A 231 9.73 -5.65 20.46
N ASP A 232 8.70 -6.45 20.73
CA ASP A 232 8.06 -6.53 22.02
C ASP A 232 9.07 -7.12 23.02
N TYR A 233 9.95 -6.26 23.51
CA TYR A 233 10.70 -6.51 24.73
C TYR A 233 10.32 -5.43 25.73
N SER A 234 9.11 -5.56 26.27
CA SER A 234 8.82 -5.06 27.61
C SER A 234 9.74 -5.81 28.58
N GLY A 235 10.90 -5.24 28.85
CA GLY A 235 11.80 -5.59 29.94
C GLY A 235 11.95 -4.38 30.85
#